data_AF-A0A1I5RQX5-F1
#
_entry.id   AF-A0A1I5RQX5-F1
#
_cell.length_a   1.000
_cell.length_b   1.000
_cell.length_c   1.000
_cell.angle_alpha   90.00
_cell.angle_beta   90.00
_cell.angle_gamma   90.00
#
_symmetry.space_group_name_H-M   'P 1'
#
loop_
_entity.id
_entity.type
_entity.pdbx_description
1 polymer ?
#
loop_
_entity_poly.entity_id
_entity_poly.type
_entity_poly.pdbx_seq_one_letter_code
_entity_poly.pdbx_strand_id
1 'polypeptide(L)'
;MSFEIKVSLKDEAVKKKLQELLTKVSDTKPLLNQIGHTLIDQTEENFEDESFFGKPWTISKRAELEGGKTLQDTARLASSIDYEVSGSKLTVGTNVEYAAIHQFGGKAGRGKKTVIEAREFLPIDSDTKELPKESEDEILEVVMSFFT
;
A
#
# COMPACT_ATOMS: atom_id res chain seq x y z
N MET A 1 40.41 -28.47 -13.79
CA MET A 1 40.97 -27.23 -14.37
C MET A 1 40.18 -26.07 -13.81
N SER A 2 40.86 -25.14 -13.16
CA SER A 2 40.30 -23.89 -12.64
C SER A 2 41.05 -22.72 -13.27
N PHE A 3 40.33 -21.66 -13.59
CA PHE A 3 40.91 -20.41 -14.08
C PHE A 3 40.54 -19.31 -13.10
N GLU A 4 41.50 -18.47 -12.77
CA GLU A 4 41.33 -17.34 -11.88
C GLU A 4 40.98 -16.10 -12.74
N ILE A 5 39.75 -15.61 -12.64
CA ILE A 5 39.33 -14.39 -13.34
C ILE A 5 39.64 -13.21 -12.43
N LYS A 6 40.66 -12.41 -12.79
CA LYS A 6 40.87 -11.09 -12.19
C LYS A 6 39.90 -10.08 -12.79
N VAL A 7 38.80 -9.81 -12.09
CA VAL A 7 37.87 -8.73 -12.43
C VAL A 7 38.53 -7.40 -12.07
N SER A 8 38.92 -6.63 -13.08
CA SER A 8 39.54 -5.30 -12.93
C SER A 8 38.51 -4.23 -13.32
N LEU A 9 37.97 -3.52 -12.32
CA LEU A 9 37.04 -2.38 -12.48
C LEU A 9 37.77 -1.14 -13.04
N LYS A 10 38.24 -1.23 -14.29
CA LYS A 10 38.81 -0.09 -15.05
C LYS A 10 37.79 0.58 -15.96
N ASP A 11 36.61 -0.01 -16.09
CA ASP A 11 35.54 0.51 -16.91
C ASP A 11 34.81 1.63 -16.15
N GLU A 12 34.95 2.86 -16.67
CA GLU A 12 34.28 4.05 -16.13
C GLU A 12 32.74 3.91 -16.14
N ALA A 13 32.17 3.15 -17.09
CA ALA A 13 30.73 2.89 -17.12
C ALA A 13 30.28 2.06 -15.91
N VAL A 14 31.08 1.07 -15.49
CA VAL A 14 30.76 0.24 -14.32
C VAL A 14 30.88 1.04 -13.03
N LYS A 15 31.92 1.87 -12.88
CA LYS A 15 32.06 2.77 -11.72
C LYS A 15 30.89 3.74 -11.62
N LYS A 16 30.52 4.36 -12.74
CA LYS A 16 29.39 5.29 -12.80
C LYS A 16 28.09 4.61 -12.36
N LYS A 17 27.80 3.41 -12.89
CA LYS A 17 26.58 2.68 -12.54
C LYS A 17 26.56 2.21 -11.08
N LEU A 18 27.71 1.81 -10.53
CA LEU A 18 27.84 1.50 -9.09
C LEU A 18 27.65 2.74 -8.21
N GLN A 19 28.14 3.91 -8.62
CA GLN A 19 27.91 5.16 -7.90
C GLN A 19 26.43 5.59 -7.94
N GLU A 20 25.75 5.41 -9.07
CA GLU A 20 24.31 5.64 -9.20
C GLU A 20 23.52 4.73 -8.25
N LEU A 21 23.83 3.43 -8.22
CA LEU A 21 23.21 2.48 -7.29
C LEU A 21 23.48 2.87 -5.83
N LEU A 22 24.73 3.22 -5.50
CA LEU A 22 25.10 3.60 -4.14
C LEU A 22 24.34 4.85 -3.68
N THR A 23 24.12 5.80 -4.59
CA THR A 23 23.30 7.00 -4.33
C THR A 23 21.85 6.61 -4.05
N LYS A 24 21.25 5.78 -4.92
CA LYS A 24 19.87 5.29 -4.78
C LYS A 24 19.62 4.49 -3.49
N VAL A 25 20.62 3.72 -3.03
CA VAL A 25 20.54 2.98 -1.75
C VAL A 25 20.76 3.90 -0.54
N SER A 26 21.60 4.94 -0.68
CA SER A 26 21.89 5.87 0.41
C SER A 26 20.75 6.84 0.72
N ASP A 27 19.95 7.20 -0.29
CA ASP A 27 18.73 7.99 -0.14
C ASP A 27 17.54 7.20 -0.70
N THR A 28 16.87 6.46 0.18
CA THR A 28 15.69 5.66 -0.19
C THR A 28 14.41 6.48 -0.26
N LYS A 29 14.45 7.78 0.06
CA LYS A 29 13.25 8.63 0.07
C LYS A 29 12.53 8.64 -1.28
N PRO A 30 13.19 8.71 -2.44
CA PRO A 30 12.51 8.64 -3.74
C PRO A 30 11.79 7.30 -3.96
N LEU A 31 12.43 6.18 -3.61
CA LEU A 31 11.83 4.84 -3.69
C LEU A 31 10.60 4.73 -2.78
N LEU A 32 10.72 5.18 -1.52
CA LEU A 32 9.61 5.12 -0.57
C LEU A 32 8.43 6.00 -0.99
N ASN A 33 8.67 7.11 -1.69
CA ASN A 33 7.58 7.90 -2.28
C ASN A 33 6.88 7.15 -3.41
N GLN A 34 7.63 6.47 -4.29
CA GLN A 34 7.01 5.66 -5.34
C GLN A 34 6.16 4.54 -4.76
N ILE A 35 6.68 3.82 -3.75
CA ILE A 35 5.91 2.79 -3.03
C ILE A 35 4.68 3.42 -2.35
N GLY A 36 4.84 4.58 -1.71
CA GLY A 36 3.73 5.31 -1.09
C GLY A 36 2.61 5.61 -2.07
N HIS A 37 2.94 6.16 -3.24
CA HIS A 37 1.98 6.40 -4.32
C HIS A 37 1.27 5.12 -4.77
N THR A 38 2.02 4.05 -5.05
CA THR A 38 1.45 2.75 -5.43
C THR A 38 0.42 2.25 -4.39
N LEU A 39 0.73 2.36 -3.10
CA LEU A 39 -0.20 1.93 -2.06
C LEU A 39 -1.46 2.81 -1.96
N ILE A 40 -1.35 4.10 -2.28
CA ILE A 40 -2.51 5.00 -2.39
C ILE A 40 -3.34 4.61 -3.61
N ASP A 41 -2.72 4.41 -4.76
CA ASP A 41 -3.42 4.02 -5.99
C ASP A 41 -4.21 2.72 -5.80
N GLN A 42 -3.59 1.69 -5.20
CA GLN A 42 -4.28 0.45 -4.82
C GLN A 42 -5.46 0.69 -3.86
N THR A 43 -5.31 1.63 -2.93
CA THR A 43 -6.38 1.97 -1.99
C THR A 43 -7.54 2.65 -2.73
N GLU A 44 -7.24 3.58 -3.64
CA GLU A 44 -8.23 4.26 -4.48
C GLU A 44 -8.99 3.26 -5.35
N GLU A 45 -8.29 2.30 -5.98
CA GLU A 45 -8.89 1.21 -6.75
C GLU A 45 -9.83 0.36 -5.89
N ASN A 46 -9.42 -0.01 -4.67
CA ASN A 46 -10.27 -0.76 -3.74
C ASN A 46 -11.59 -0.02 -3.43
N PHE A 47 -11.54 1.31 -3.26
CA PHE A 47 -12.75 2.13 -3.13
C PHE A 47 -13.54 2.18 -4.43
N GLU A 48 -12.89 2.35 -5.57
CA GLU A 48 -13.57 2.43 -6.87
C GLU A 48 -14.35 1.15 -7.17
N ASP A 49 -13.73 -0.01 -6.95
CA ASP A 49 -14.30 -1.33 -7.23
C ASP A 49 -15.22 -1.85 -6.12
N GLU A 50 -15.29 -1.15 -4.98
CA GLU A 50 -15.94 -1.63 -3.76
C GLU A 50 -15.45 -3.04 -3.37
N SER A 51 -14.14 -3.27 -3.49
CA SER A 51 -13.52 -4.59 -3.32
C SER A 51 -12.13 -4.50 -2.72
N PHE A 52 -11.64 -5.60 -2.16
CA PHE A 52 -10.25 -5.75 -1.76
C PHE A 52 -9.58 -6.78 -2.67
N PHE A 53 -8.78 -6.34 -3.64
CA PHE A 53 -8.14 -7.20 -4.64
C PHE A 53 -9.12 -8.21 -5.27
N GLY A 54 -10.25 -7.70 -5.75
CA GLY A 54 -11.29 -8.50 -6.41
C GLY A 54 -12.21 -9.28 -5.45
N LYS A 55 -12.07 -9.13 -4.13
CA LYS A 55 -13.04 -9.62 -3.13
C LYS A 55 -14.03 -8.50 -2.78
N PRO A 56 -15.28 -8.53 -3.29
CA PRO A 56 -16.22 -7.43 -3.08
C PRO A 56 -16.58 -7.24 -1.62
N TRP A 57 -16.70 -5.99 -1.18
CA TRP A 57 -17.18 -5.65 0.14
C TRP A 57 -18.67 -5.93 0.27
N THR A 58 -19.11 -6.28 1.47
CA THR A 58 -20.54 -6.34 1.78
C THR A 58 -21.16 -4.96 1.68
N ILE A 59 -22.14 -4.84 0.77
CA ILE A 59 -22.90 -3.62 0.51
C ILE A 59 -23.43 -3.05 1.83
N SER A 60 -23.20 -1.77 2.05
CA SER A 60 -23.73 -1.11 3.26
C SER A 60 -25.23 -0.91 3.18
N LYS A 61 -25.93 -0.99 4.32
CA LYS A 61 -27.39 -0.74 4.39
C LYS A 61 -27.83 0.60 3.79
N ARG A 62 -27.02 1.65 3.94
CA ARG A 62 -27.28 2.95 3.28
C ARG A 62 -27.21 2.79 1.76
N ALA A 63 -26.15 2.19 1.23
CA ALA A 63 -26.01 1.94 -0.21
C ALA A 63 -27.17 1.10 -0.77
N GLU A 64 -27.67 0.13 0.01
CA GLU A 64 -28.84 -0.68 -0.36
C GLU A 64 -30.15 0.13 -0.39
N LEU A 65 -30.36 1.03 0.58
CA LEU A 65 -31.63 1.77 0.73
C LEU A 65 -31.69 3.06 -0.09
N GLU A 66 -30.57 3.77 -0.18
CA GLU A 66 -30.47 5.12 -0.74
C GLU A 66 -29.66 5.15 -2.05
N GLY A 67 -28.98 4.05 -2.39
CA GLY A 67 -28.05 3.97 -3.51
C GLY A 67 -26.64 4.49 -3.17
N GLY A 68 -25.78 4.55 -4.19
CA GLY A 68 -24.39 4.97 -4.06
C GLY A 68 -23.42 3.86 -3.62
N LYS A 69 -22.16 4.21 -3.42
CA LYS A 69 -21.09 3.25 -3.09
C LYS A 69 -20.94 3.05 -1.58
N THR A 70 -20.56 1.84 -1.18
CA THR A 70 -20.19 1.46 0.18
C THR A 70 -18.94 2.22 0.61
N LEU A 71 -18.91 2.65 1.89
CA LEU A 71 -17.88 3.52 2.48
C LEU A 71 -17.70 4.91 1.83
N GLN A 72 -18.53 5.28 0.85
CA GLN A 72 -18.38 6.51 0.06
C GLN A 72 -19.67 7.32 0.00
N ASP A 73 -20.20 7.68 1.17
CA ASP A 73 -21.32 8.62 1.27
C ASP A 73 -20.84 10.06 0.94
N THR A 74 -20.00 10.61 1.82
CA THR A 74 -19.32 11.91 1.60
C THR A 74 -17.91 11.75 1.02
N ALA A 75 -17.49 10.51 0.76
CA ALA A 75 -16.11 10.13 0.40
C ALA A 75 -15.01 10.55 1.42
N ARG A 76 -15.37 11.07 2.61
CA ARG A 76 -14.40 11.56 3.62
C ARG A 76 -13.32 10.53 3.97
N LEU A 77 -13.67 9.25 4.06
CA LEU A 77 -12.69 8.20 4.37
C LEU A 77 -11.69 8.04 3.23
N ALA A 78 -12.17 7.80 2.01
CA ALA A 78 -11.33 7.66 0.83
C ALA A 78 -10.40 8.87 0.65
N SER A 79 -10.93 10.09 0.74
CA SER A 79 -10.15 11.33 0.57
C SER A 79 -9.21 11.68 1.73
N SER A 80 -9.23 10.91 2.83
CA SER A 80 -8.38 11.16 4.00
C SER A 80 -7.16 10.25 4.10
N ILE A 81 -7.04 9.31 3.17
CA ILE A 81 -5.96 8.34 3.17
C ILE A 81 -4.77 8.97 2.49
N ASP A 82 -3.62 8.91 3.16
CA ASP A 82 -2.38 9.52 2.70
C ASP A 82 -1.20 8.72 3.25
N TYR A 83 0.00 9.05 2.76
CA TYR A 83 1.24 8.48 3.23
C TYR A 83 2.26 9.54 3.66
N GLU A 84 3.15 9.15 4.56
CA GLU A 84 4.27 9.96 5.00
C GLU A 84 5.58 9.18 4.90
N VAL A 85 6.61 9.82 4.35
CA VAL A 85 7.97 9.28 4.30
C VAL A 85 8.85 10.05 5.28
N SER A 86 9.30 9.37 6.33
CA SER A 86 10.21 9.92 7.34
C SER A 86 11.48 9.07 7.45
N GLY A 87 12.59 9.61 6.93
CA GLY A 87 13.85 8.88 6.84
C GLY A 87 13.71 7.64 5.96
N SER A 88 13.94 6.47 6.54
CA SER A 88 13.82 5.17 5.87
C SER A 88 12.49 4.46 6.18
N LYS A 89 11.45 5.21 6.59
CA LYS A 89 10.14 4.66 6.95
C LYS A 89 9.05 5.27 6.08
N LEU A 90 8.17 4.41 5.58
CA LEU A 90 6.91 4.77 4.96
C LEU A 90 5.78 4.44 5.94
N THR A 91 4.86 5.37 6.13
CA THR A 91 3.63 5.18 6.91
C THR A 91 2.45 5.51 6.00
N VAL A 92 1.46 4.63 5.93
CA VAL A 92 0.23 4.84 5.14
C VAL A 92 -0.96 4.73 6.09
N GLY A 93 -1.94 5.62 5.96
CA GLY A 93 -3.15 5.54 6.77
C GLY A 93 -4.03 6.76 6.69
N THR A 94 -4.88 6.92 7.70
CA THR A 94 -5.86 8.02 7.80
C THR A 94 -6.02 8.45 9.25
N ASN A 95 -6.40 9.70 9.47
CA ASN A 95 -6.76 10.24 10.78
C ASN A 95 -8.25 10.01 11.15
N VAL A 96 -9.01 9.30 10.32
CA VAL A 96 -10.43 9.05 10.53
C VAL A 96 -10.62 7.94 11.56
N GLU A 97 -11.23 8.27 12.71
CA GLU A 97 -11.39 7.34 13.85
C GLU A 97 -12.12 6.03 13.50
N TYR A 98 -13.15 6.09 12.65
CA TYR A 98 -13.92 4.90 12.25
C TYR A 98 -13.20 4.05 11.19
N ALA A 99 -12.06 4.48 10.66
CA ALA A 99 -11.32 3.75 9.64
C ALA A 99 -10.94 2.34 10.12
N ALA A 100 -10.45 2.23 11.36
CA ALA A 100 -9.98 0.96 11.92
C ALA A 100 -11.09 -0.10 12.00
N ILE A 101 -12.30 0.27 12.43
CA ILE A 101 -13.41 -0.69 12.53
C ILE A 101 -13.92 -1.10 11.15
N HIS A 102 -13.73 -0.27 10.11
CA HIS A 102 -14.06 -0.63 8.74
C HIS A 102 -12.96 -1.47 8.09
N GLN A 103 -11.67 -1.16 8.29
CA GLN A 103 -10.56 -1.97 7.77
C GLN A 103 -10.58 -3.39 8.35
N PHE A 104 -10.64 -3.51 9.68
CA PHE A 104 -10.43 -4.78 10.37
C PHE A 104 -11.74 -5.48 10.77
N GLY A 105 -12.89 -4.81 10.64
CA GLY A 105 -14.14 -5.29 11.19
C GLY A 105 -14.12 -5.39 12.73
N GLY A 106 -15.18 -5.97 13.29
CA GLY A 106 -15.28 -6.29 14.71
C GLY A 106 -16.52 -5.71 15.39
N LYS A 107 -16.50 -5.67 16.73
CA LYS A 107 -17.67 -5.26 17.52
C LYS A 107 -17.73 -3.75 17.71
N ALA A 108 -18.87 -3.16 17.34
CA ALA A 108 -19.16 -1.73 17.37
C ALA A 108 -20.52 -1.40 18.02
N GLY A 109 -20.83 -0.11 18.09
CA GLY A 109 -22.07 0.42 18.64
C GLY A 109 -22.14 0.39 20.17
N ARG A 110 -23.29 0.80 20.72
CA ARG A 110 -23.50 0.91 22.17
C ARG A 110 -23.33 -0.45 22.84
N GLY A 111 -22.28 -0.57 23.67
CA GLY A 111 -21.94 -1.81 24.37
C GLY A 111 -21.39 -2.91 23.46
N LYS A 112 -20.84 -2.58 22.28
CA LYS A 112 -20.20 -3.54 21.36
C LYS A 112 -21.13 -4.70 20.94
N LYS A 113 -22.42 -4.40 20.76
CA LYS A 113 -23.46 -5.39 20.43
C LYS A 113 -23.60 -5.64 18.93
N THR A 114 -23.09 -4.76 18.09
CA THR A 114 -23.17 -4.88 16.64
C THR A 114 -21.83 -5.39 16.12
N VAL A 115 -21.85 -6.31 15.15
CA VAL A 115 -20.64 -6.74 14.45
C VAL A 115 -20.63 -6.05 13.10
N ILE A 116 -19.52 -5.40 12.77
CA ILE A 116 -19.24 -4.80 11.48
C ILE A 116 -18.25 -5.73 10.77
N GLU A 117 -18.57 -6.13 9.55
CA GLU A 117 -17.65 -6.89 8.70
C GLU A 117 -16.51 -5.99 8.20
N ALA A 118 -15.33 -6.60 8.05
CA ALA A 118 -14.18 -5.96 7.45
C ALA A 118 -14.47 -5.56 6.00
N ARG A 119 -13.99 -4.38 5.63
CA ARG A 119 -14.01 -3.79 4.31
C ARG A 119 -12.62 -3.22 4.11
N GLU A 120 -11.70 -4.12 3.83
CA GLU A 120 -10.29 -3.81 3.67
C GLU A 120 -10.13 -2.86 2.49
N PHE A 121 -9.65 -1.66 2.77
CA PHE A 121 -9.40 -0.63 1.77
C PHE A 121 -7.91 -0.32 1.67
N LEU A 122 -7.19 -0.30 2.81
CA LEU A 122 -5.74 -0.27 2.77
C LEU A 122 -5.22 -1.62 2.30
N PRO A 123 -4.13 -1.65 1.51
CA PRO A 123 -3.43 -2.85 1.04
C PRO A 123 -2.67 -3.54 2.19
N ILE A 124 -3.39 -3.88 3.26
CA ILE A 124 -2.93 -4.56 4.45
C ILE A 124 -4.01 -5.56 4.81
N ASP A 125 -3.66 -6.84 4.79
CA ASP A 125 -4.58 -7.92 5.15
C ASP A 125 -5.05 -7.76 6.60
N SER A 126 -6.37 -7.84 6.81
CA SER A 126 -6.95 -7.56 8.12
C SER A 126 -6.60 -8.60 9.19
N ASP A 127 -6.30 -9.83 8.79
CA ASP A 127 -5.98 -10.95 9.67
C ASP A 127 -4.49 -10.97 10.03
N THR A 128 -3.61 -10.87 9.04
CA THR A 128 -2.15 -10.96 9.23
C THR A 128 -1.51 -9.61 9.56
N LYS A 129 -2.13 -8.51 9.14
CA LYS A 129 -1.57 -7.15 9.16
C LYS A 129 -0.30 -7.02 8.31
N GLU A 130 -0.14 -7.89 7.34
CA GLU A 130 0.94 -7.89 6.37
C GLU A 130 0.43 -7.43 5.00
N LEU A 131 1.35 -7.15 4.09
CA LEU A 131 0.98 -6.83 2.71
C LEU A 131 0.38 -8.08 2.05
N PRO A 132 -0.75 -7.95 1.34
CA PRO A 132 -1.23 -9.04 0.50
C PRO A 132 -0.24 -9.27 -0.65
N LYS A 133 -0.24 -10.49 -1.20
CA LYS A 133 0.71 -10.90 -2.23
C LYS A 133 0.64 -9.99 -3.46
N GLU A 134 -0.57 -9.56 -3.83
CA GLU A 134 -0.83 -8.65 -4.93
C GLU A 134 -0.05 -7.33 -4.76
N SER A 135 -0.08 -6.75 -3.56
CA SER A 135 0.69 -5.55 -3.24
C SER A 135 2.19 -5.81 -3.16
N GLU A 136 2.61 -6.95 -2.65
CA GLU A 136 4.03 -7.33 -2.61
C GLU A 136 4.64 -7.42 -4.02
N ASP A 137 3.93 -8.07 -4.94
CA ASP A 137 4.36 -8.25 -6.33
C ASP A 137 4.52 -6.89 -7.04
N GLU A 138 3.57 -5.96 -6.84
CA GLU A 138 3.63 -4.62 -7.43
C GLU A 138 4.73 -3.75 -6.80
N ILE A 139 4.89 -3.79 -5.47
CA ILE A 139 5.99 -3.10 -4.79
C ILE A 139 7.34 -3.64 -5.29
N LEU A 140 7.46 -4.95 -5.48
CA LEU A 140 8.68 -5.55 -5.99
C LEU A 140 8.98 -5.05 -7.41
N GLU A 141 7.97 -4.90 -8.26
CA GLU A 141 8.12 -4.29 -9.58
C GLU A 141 8.62 -2.84 -9.49
N VAL A 142 8.04 -2.02 -8.61
CA VAL A 142 8.49 -0.63 -8.36
C VAL A 142 9.94 -0.60 -7.90
N VAL A 143 10.32 -1.47 -6.96
CA VAL A 143 11.70 -1.57 -6.46
C VAL A 143 12.67 -1.96 -7.58
N MET A 144 12.33 -2.96 -8.39
CA MET A 144 13.19 -3.41 -9.49
C MET A 144 13.32 -2.37 -10.60
N SER A 145 12.23 -1.70 -10.93
CA SER A 145 12.20 -0.57 -11.87
C SER A 145 13.05 0.61 -11.36
N PHE A 146 13.02 0.87 -10.05
CA PHE A 146 13.79 1.97 -9.45
C PHE A 146 15.31 1.79 -9.60
N PHE A 147 15.83 0.56 -9.59
CA PHE A 147 17.27 0.30 -9.71
C PHE A 147 17.77 0.03 -11.13
N THR A 148 16.86 -0.17 -12.09
CA THR A 148 17.19 -0.40 -13.50
C THR A 148 17.57 0.91 -14.22
#